data_AF-A0A368JF98-F1
#
_entry.id   AF-A0A368JF98-F1
#
_cell.length_a   1.000
_cell.length_b   1.000
_cell.length_c   1.000
_cell.angle_alpha   90.00
_cell.angle_beta   90.00
_cell.angle_gamma   90.00
#
_symmetry.space_group_name_H-M   'P 1'
#
loop_
_entity.id
_entity.type
_entity.pdbx_description
1 polymer ?
#
loop_
_entity_poly.entity_id
_entity_poly.type
_entity_poly.pdbx_seq_one_letter_code
_entity_poly.pdbx_strand_id
1 'polypeptide(L)' 'MEMKTLRGTLNKKKFKCTVYAKDGTYLASRIYNSYTEEGALMQLEEWLEVHQPDNYDPDTIKVETL' A
#
# COMPACT_ATOMS: atom_id res chain seq x y z
N MET A 1 19.04 -30.73 -14.59
CA MET A 1 18.78 -30.36 -13.18
C MET A 1 17.88 -29.13 -13.23
N GLU A 2 16.56 -29.32 -13.16
CA GLU A 2 15.61 -28.21 -13.28
C GLU A 2 15.67 -27.35 -12.01
N MET A 3 15.96 -26.06 -12.16
CA MET A 3 15.77 -25.08 -11.10
C MET A 3 14.27 -25.00 -10.79
N LYS A 4 13.83 -25.77 -9.79
CA LYS A 4 12.54 -25.57 -9.14
C LYS A 4 12.55 -24.15 -8.59
N THR A 5 11.95 -23.22 -9.32
CA THR A 5 11.64 -21.89 -8.82
C THR A 5 10.92 -22.09 -7.50
N LEU A 6 11.47 -21.57 -6.41
CA LEU A 6 10.80 -21.46 -5.13
C LEU A 6 9.60 -20.51 -5.34
N ARG A 7 8.54 -21.00 -5.98
CA ARG A 7 7.18 -20.48 -5.92
C ARG A 7 6.60 -20.78 -4.53
N GLY A 8 7.43 -20.62 -3.49
CA GLY A 8 6.94 -20.47 -2.15
C GLY A 8 6.23 -19.15 -2.16
N THR A 9 4.90 -19.19 -2.14
CA THR A 9 4.05 -18.07 -1.80
C THR A 9 4.70 -17.39 -0.60
N LEU A 10 5.45 -16.32 -0.82
CA LEU A 10 5.85 -15.41 0.25
C LEU A 10 4.50 -15.08 0.92
N ASN A 11 4.37 -15.27 2.24
CA ASN A 11 3.15 -15.07 3.04
C ASN A 11 2.64 -13.60 3.02
N LYS A 12 2.84 -12.91 1.91
CA LYS A 12 2.36 -11.57 1.62
C LYS A 12 0.86 -11.64 1.48
N LYS A 13 0.19 -10.84 2.29
CA LYS A 13 -1.23 -10.53 2.18
C LYS A 13 -1.40 -9.37 1.23
N LYS A 14 -2.61 -9.23 0.70
CA LYS A 14 -2.99 -8.05 -0.08
C LYS A 14 -3.59 -7.04 0.88
N PHE A 15 -3.13 -5.81 0.77
CA PHE A 15 -3.65 -4.67 1.51
C PHE A 15 -4.11 -3.62 0.52
N LYS A 16 -5.36 -3.19 0.64
CA LYS A 16 -5.89 -2.05 -0.09
C LYS A 16 -5.70 -0.81 0.78
N CYS A 17 -4.84 0.09 0.34
CA CYS A 17 -4.62 1.38 0.97
C CYS A 17 -5.40 2.45 0.19
N THR A 18 -6.26 3.19 0.87
CA THR A 18 -7.04 4.29 0.31
C THR A 18 -6.67 5.57 1.01
N VAL A 19 -6.27 6.58 0.24
CA VAL A 19 -5.82 7.87 0.76
C VAL A 19 -6.82 8.97 0.38
N TYR A 20 -7.04 9.87 1.34
CA TYR A 20 -7.85 11.06 1.18
C TYR A 20 -6.98 12.30 1.41
N ALA A 21 -7.40 13.42 0.86
CA ALA A 21 -6.81 14.72 1.14
C ALA A 21 -7.30 15.23 2.49
N LYS A 22 -6.66 16.28 3.00
CA LYS A 22 -6.99 16.93 4.29
C LYS A 22 -8.44 17.41 4.37
N ASP A 23 -9.05 17.73 3.24
CA ASP A 23 -10.45 18.15 3.11
C ASP A 23 -11.45 16.97 2.99
N GLY A 24 -10.95 15.73 3.04
CA GLY A 24 -11.73 14.51 2.84
C GLY A 24 -11.93 14.12 1.37
N THR A 25 -11.34 14.83 0.41
CA THR A 25 -11.41 14.49 -1.00
C THR A 25 -10.66 13.18 -1.27
N TYR A 26 -11.26 12.26 -2.01
CA TYR A 26 -10.59 11.01 -2.41
C TYR A 26 -9.38 11.32 -3.32
N LEU A 27 -8.21 10.77 -2.99
CA LEU A 27 -7.00 10.91 -3.80
C LEU A 27 -6.74 9.65 -4.63
N ALA A 28 -6.58 8.51 -3.97
CA ALA A 28 -6.19 7.27 -4.63
C ALA A 28 -6.54 6.02 -3.80
N SER A 29 -6.63 4.88 -4.48
CA SER A 29 -6.74 3.56 -3.86
C SER A 29 -5.79 2.61 -4.57
N ARG A 30 -4.94 1.92 -3.80
CA ARG A 30 -3.82 1.11 -4.27
C ARG A 30 -3.80 -0.22 -3.53
N ILE A 31 -3.42 -1.29 -4.23
CA ILE A 31 -3.27 -2.62 -3.61
C ILE A 31 -1.80 -2.97 -3.54
N TYR A 32 -1.33 -3.27 -2.33
CA TYR A 32 0.05 -3.66 -2.05
C TYR A 32 0.11 -5.11 -1.56
N ASN A 33 1.16 -5.83 -1.96
CA ASN A 33 1.45 -7.15 -1.43
C ASN A 33 2.52 -7.00 -0.35
N SER A 34 2.13 -7.13 0.92
CA SER A 34 3.01 -6.91 2.08
C SER A 34 2.82 -8.02 3.11
N TYR A 35 3.77 -8.20 4.02
CA TYR A 35 3.62 -9.13 5.15
C TYR A 35 2.78 -8.54 6.27
N THR A 36 2.79 -7.20 6.41
CA THR A 36 2.10 -6.43 7.45
C THR A 36 1.42 -5.20 6.86
N GLU A 37 0.48 -4.62 7.60
CA GLU A 37 -0.17 -3.35 7.25
C GLU A 37 0.85 -2.21 7.17
N GLU A 38 1.80 -2.15 8.11
CA GLU A 38 2.91 -1.19 8.10
C GLU A 38 3.72 -1.24 6.80
N GLY A 39 4.01 -2.45 6.30
CA GLY A 39 4.72 -2.59 5.02
C GLY A 39 3.89 -2.19 3.80
N ALA A 40 2.56 -2.18 3.92
CA ALA A 40 1.68 -1.63 2.89
C ALA A 40 1.57 -0.09 2.98
N LEU A 41 1.64 0.46 4.19
CA LEU A 41 1.68 1.90 4.45
C LEU A 41 2.97 2.53 3.92
N MET A 42 4.15 1.95 4.22
CA MET A 42 5.42 2.45 3.68
C MET A 42 5.42 2.52 2.15
N GLN A 43 4.89 1.49 1.48
CA GLN A 43 4.76 1.48 0.01
C GLN A 43 3.75 2.51 -0.51
N LEU A 44 2.76 2.89 0.29
CA LEU A 44 1.84 3.98 -0.04
C LEU A 44 2.54 5.33 0.14
N GLU A 45 3.25 5.54 1.24
CA GLU A 45 4.01 6.77 1.52
C GLU A 45 5.03 7.05 0.41
N GLU A 46 5.84 6.06 0.03
CA GLU A 46 6.78 6.17 -1.11
C GLU A 46 6.06 6.59 -2.41
N TRP A 47 4.86 6.07 -2.65
CA TRP A 47 4.08 6.44 -3.82
C TRP A 47 3.56 7.88 -3.71
N LEU A 48 3.11 8.30 -2.53
CA LEU A 48 2.59 9.63 -2.25
C LEU A 48 3.69 10.69 -2.33
N GLU A 49 4.91 10.42 -1.86
CA GLU A 49 6.07 11.31 -2.01
C GLU A 49 6.33 11.66 -3.48
N VAL A 50 6.10 10.71 -4.39
CA VAL A 50 6.32 10.91 -5.84
C VAL A 50 5.12 11.56 -6.53
N HIS A 51 3.89 11.25 -6.12
CA HIS A 51 2.69 11.59 -6.89
C HIS A 51 1.80 12.66 -6.25
N GLN A 52 1.86 12.85 -4.93
CA GLN A 52 0.96 13.71 -4.15
C GLN A 52 1.64 14.29 -2.88
N PRO A 53 2.85 14.89 -2.95
CA PRO A 53 3.63 15.21 -1.75
C PRO A 53 2.99 16.21 -0.77
N ASP A 54 2.06 17.08 -1.21
CA ASP A 54 1.57 18.19 -0.38
C ASP A 54 0.09 18.12 0.03
N ASN A 55 -0.68 17.15 -0.48
CA ASN A 55 -2.15 17.19 -0.36
C ASN A 55 -2.78 16.03 0.42
N TYR A 56 -2.02 15.05 0.91
CA TYR A 56 -2.60 13.95 1.68
C TYR A 56 -2.48 14.16 3.19
N ASP A 57 -3.39 13.53 3.94
CA ASP A 57 -3.31 13.43 5.39
C ASP A 57 -3.00 11.97 5.78
N PRO A 58 -1.84 11.68 6.40
CA PRO A 58 -1.46 10.32 6.78
C PRO A 58 -2.46 9.68 7.76
N ASP A 59 -3.12 10.48 8.61
CA ASP A 59 -4.09 9.97 9.59
C ASP A 59 -5.43 9.55 8.93
N THR A 60 -5.65 9.92 7.67
CA THR A 60 -6.86 9.58 6.91
C THR A 60 -6.72 8.34 6.04
N ILE A 61 -5.54 7.73 6.02
CA ILE A 61 -5.28 6.54 5.20
C ILE A 61 -6.09 5.36 5.77
N LYS A 62 -6.95 4.78 4.93
CA LYS A 62 -7.68 3.56 5.25
C LYS A 62 -6.97 2.35 4.65
N VAL A 63 -6.57 1.41 5.50
CA VAL A 63 -5.97 0.14 5.08
C VAL A 63 -6.95 -1.00 5.33
N GLU A 64 -7.21 -1.81 4.31
CA GLU A 64 -8.09 -2.98 4.38
C GLU A 64 -7.31 -4.23 3.93
N THR A 65 -7.38 -5.32 4.68
CA THR A 65 -6.82 -6.61 4.24
C THR A 65 -7.79 -7.27 3.24
N LEU A 66 -7.26 -7.76 2.11
CA LEU A 66 -8.00 -8.45 1.04
C LEU A 66 -7.74 -9.96 1.03
#